data_AF-A0A960HQ85-F1
#
_entry.id   AF-A0A960HQ85-F1
#
_cell.length_a   1.000
_cell.length_b   1.000
_cell.length_c   1.000
_cell.angle_alpha   90.00
_cell.angle_beta   90.00
_cell.angle_gamma   90.00
#
_symmetry.space_group_name_H-M   'P 1'
#
loop_
_entity.id
_entity.type
_entity.pdbx_description
1 polymer ?
#
loop_
_entity_poly.entity_id
_entity_poly.type
_entity_poly.pdbx_seq_one_letter_code
_entity_poly.pdbx_strand_id
1 'polypeptide(L)'
;MVFVGEIVDRDYRTVRFEIDRVRSGDPDPFAFDGDLIDIRYGLDAQYLDDGETYLVSAVVHPDLGLLTSRVSDPIEHFGGDEVIGVSETDVDCPEIDDPMRTLHVDGTSVETSLLQPFFDARVRILGAVLLPMAIAFGAIFALATFRLSLSGLFNAVRPSRR
;
A
#
# COMPACT_ATOMS: atom_id res chain seq x y z
N MET A 1 -11.22 14.37 14.11
CA MET A 1 -10.03 14.27 14.97
C MET A 1 -8.79 14.20 14.10
N VAL A 2 -7.65 14.67 14.61
CA VAL A 2 -6.36 14.66 13.94
C VAL A 2 -5.34 14.09 14.91
N PHE A 3 -4.54 13.12 14.46
CA PHE A 3 -3.50 12.49 15.26
C PHE A 3 -2.34 12.01 14.36
N VAL A 4 -1.22 11.72 14.99
CA VAL A 4 -0.10 10.99 14.38
C VAL A 4 -0.12 9.58 14.95
N GLY A 5 -0.01 8.57 14.09
CA GLY A 5 0.01 7.18 14.51
C GLY A 5 0.67 6.25 13.49
N GLU A 6 1.13 5.11 13.97
CA GLU A 6 1.76 4.03 13.19
C GLU A 6 0.71 2.98 12.78
N ILE A 7 0.81 2.48 11.56
CA ILE A 7 -0.05 1.40 11.08
C ILE A 7 0.41 0.07 11.66
N VAL A 8 -0.42 -0.53 12.53
CA VAL A 8 -0.13 -1.84 13.13
C VAL A 8 -0.80 -3.00 12.40
N ASP A 9 -1.92 -2.73 11.72
CA ASP A 9 -2.65 -3.74 10.94
C ASP A 9 -3.53 -3.08 9.87
N ARG A 10 -3.83 -3.82 8.80
CA ARG A 10 -4.64 -3.34 7.68
C ARG A 10 -5.45 -4.46 7.04
N ASP A 11 -6.70 -4.13 6.74
CA ASP A 11 -7.57 -4.87 5.81
C ASP A 11 -7.80 -4.06 4.52
N TYR A 12 -8.49 -4.62 3.53
CA TYR A 12 -8.78 -4.01 2.22
C TYR A 12 -9.51 -2.67 2.28
N ARG A 13 -10.08 -2.28 3.43
CA ARG A 13 -10.88 -1.06 3.59
C ARG A 13 -10.65 -0.30 4.89
N THR A 14 -9.98 -0.91 5.85
CA THR A 14 -9.83 -0.40 7.20
C THR A 14 -8.37 -0.53 7.59
N VAL A 15 -7.84 0.53 8.18
CA VAL A 15 -6.46 0.58 8.67
C VAL A 15 -6.53 0.82 10.17
N ARG A 16 -5.76 0.03 10.91
CA ARG A 16 -5.60 0.14 12.35
C ARG A 16 -4.33 0.89 12.68
N PHE A 17 -4.48 1.94 13.46
CA PHE A 17 -3.37 2.75 13.95
C PHE A 17 -3.16 2.55 15.43
N GLU A 18 -1.91 2.55 15.86
CA GLU A 18 -1.51 2.85 17.23
C GLU A 18 -1.25 4.37 17.32
N ILE A 19 -1.93 5.05 18.25
CA ILE A 19 -1.90 6.50 18.36
C ILE A 19 -0.63 6.95 19.11
N ASP A 20 0.30 7.57 18.40
CA ASP A 20 1.49 8.20 19.01
C ASP A 20 1.15 9.53 19.67
N ARG A 21 0.34 10.35 18.99
CA ARG A 21 0.04 11.72 19.44
C ARG A 21 -1.25 12.27 18.85
N VAL A 22 -2.17 12.67 19.71
CA VAL A 22 -3.35 13.44 19.31
C VAL A 22 -2.97 14.92 19.07
N ARG A 23 -3.41 15.46 17.92
CA ARG A 23 -3.26 16.87 17.55
C ARG A 23 -4.55 17.67 17.76
N SER A 24 -5.70 17.05 17.55
CA SER A 24 -7.01 17.68 17.71
C SER A 24 -8.14 16.65 17.86
N GLY A 25 -9.14 16.93 18.70
CA GLY A 25 -10.25 16.03 18.98
C GLY A 25 -9.95 15.03 20.10
N ASP A 26 -10.88 14.10 20.30
CA ASP A 26 -10.86 13.10 21.37
C ASP A 26 -10.90 11.69 20.76
N PRO A 27 -9.89 10.83 20.99
CA PRO A 27 -9.85 9.47 20.47
C PRO A 27 -10.71 8.50 21.30
N ASP A 28 -11.00 8.80 22.56
CA ASP A 28 -11.58 7.86 23.53
C ASP A 28 -12.87 7.14 23.06
N PRO A 29 -13.79 7.77 22.31
CA PRO A 29 -15.00 7.09 21.84
C PRO A 29 -14.76 6.01 20.78
N PHE A 30 -13.61 6.05 20.11
CA PHE A 30 -13.27 5.17 18.98
C PHE A 30 -12.03 4.33 19.23
N ALA A 31 -11.19 4.72 20.19
CA ALA A 31 -10.03 3.98 20.60
C ALA A 31 -10.42 2.75 21.42
N PHE A 32 -9.65 1.68 21.26
CA PHE A 32 -9.76 0.44 22.04
C PHE A 32 -8.36 0.00 22.46
N ASP A 33 -8.28 -0.83 23.49
CA ASP A 33 -7.02 -1.29 24.08
C ASP A 33 -6.04 -0.16 24.49
N GLY A 34 -6.54 1.06 24.68
CA GLY A 34 -5.81 2.23 25.16
C GLY A 34 -5.47 3.23 24.06
N ASP A 35 -4.86 2.77 22.98
CA ASP A 35 -4.28 3.60 21.92
C ASP A 35 -4.50 3.07 20.50
N LEU A 36 -5.22 1.95 20.33
CA LEU A 36 -5.54 1.41 19.01
C LEU A 36 -6.82 2.03 18.46
N ILE A 37 -6.83 2.39 17.18
CA ILE A 37 -7.98 3.00 16.50
C ILE A 37 -8.15 2.48 15.08
N ASP A 38 -9.38 2.13 14.73
CA ASP A 38 -9.72 1.63 13.39
C ASP A 38 -10.34 2.76 12.54
N ILE A 39 -9.76 2.99 11.36
CA ILE A 39 -10.19 4.04 10.43
C ILE A 39 -10.49 3.44 9.07
N ARG A 40 -11.64 3.81 8.52
CA ARG A 40 -12.10 3.33 7.23
C ARG A 40 -11.62 4.25 6.10
N TYR A 41 -10.86 3.67 5.18
CA TYR A 41 -10.34 4.36 3.98
C TYR A 41 -11.05 3.90 2.69
N GLY A 42 -11.77 2.78 2.73
CA GLY A 42 -12.31 2.19 1.50
C GLY A 42 -11.17 1.74 0.60
N LEU A 43 -11.22 2.09 -0.69
CA LEU A 43 -10.18 1.66 -1.64
C LEU A 43 -8.82 2.33 -1.39
N ASP A 44 -8.80 3.46 -0.69
CA ASP A 44 -7.57 4.19 -0.38
C ASP A 44 -6.66 3.45 0.62
N ALA A 45 -7.18 2.42 1.31
CA ALA A 45 -6.38 1.61 2.25
C ALA A 45 -5.15 0.99 1.57
N GLN A 46 -5.20 0.73 0.25
CA GLN A 46 -4.11 0.11 -0.49
C GLN A 46 -2.84 0.98 -0.59
N TYR A 47 -2.96 2.29 -0.40
CA TYR A 47 -1.86 3.27 -0.51
C TYR A 47 -1.10 3.51 0.79
N LEU A 48 -1.50 2.83 1.86
CA LEU A 48 -0.90 2.95 3.18
C LEU A 48 -0.12 1.68 3.50
N ASP A 49 1.07 1.82 4.05
CA ASP A 49 1.99 0.70 4.30
C ASP A 49 2.09 0.36 5.80
N ASP A 50 2.13 -0.94 6.09
CA ASP A 50 2.20 -1.44 7.47
C ASP A 50 3.55 -1.05 8.11
N GLY A 51 3.52 -0.55 9.35
CA GLY A 51 4.69 -0.05 10.08
C GLY A 51 5.08 1.39 9.76
N GLU A 52 4.37 2.07 8.85
CA GLU A 52 4.61 3.49 8.55
C GLU A 52 3.75 4.41 9.43
N THR A 53 4.30 5.59 9.74
CA THR A 53 3.64 6.62 10.56
C THR A 53 3.04 7.71 9.68
N TYR A 54 1.79 8.07 9.94
CA TYR A 54 1.08 9.11 9.17
C TYR A 54 0.44 10.17 10.06
N LEU A 55 0.24 11.35 9.49
CA LEU A 55 -0.64 12.38 10.02
C LEU A 55 -2.06 12.09 9.52
N VAL A 56 -2.90 11.58 10.41
CA VAL A 56 -4.26 11.13 10.07
C VAL A 56 -5.27 12.17 10.51
N SER A 57 -6.10 12.61 9.57
CA SER A 57 -7.32 13.35 9.87
C SER A 57 -8.53 12.50 9.55
N ALA A 58 -9.34 12.21 10.56
CA ALA A 58 -10.50 11.34 10.46
C ALA A 58 -11.75 12.01 11.02
N VAL A 59 -12.89 11.68 10.42
CA VAL A 59 -14.20 12.17 10.88
C VAL A 59 -15.16 11.03 11.09
N VAL A 60 -16.21 11.31 11.86
CA VAL A 60 -17.30 10.36 12.05
C VAL A 60 -18.22 10.42 10.83
N HIS A 61 -18.38 9.31 10.14
CA HIS A 61 -19.31 9.19 9.02
C HIS A 61 -20.76 9.33 9.55
N PRO A 62 -21.58 10.23 9.01
CA PRO A 62 -22.90 10.55 9.58
C PRO A 62 -23.84 9.35 9.63
N ASP A 63 -23.82 8.48 8.61
CA ASP A 63 -24.70 7.32 8.54
C ASP A 63 -24.19 6.07 9.28
N LEU A 64 -22.87 5.88 9.33
CA LEU A 64 -22.24 4.65 9.80
C LEU A 64 -21.75 4.77 11.25
N GLY A 65 -21.53 5.99 11.76
CA GLY A 65 -20.96 6.23 13.08
C GLY A 65 -19.51 5.77 13.24
N LEU A 66 -18.82 5.45 12.14
CA LEU A 66 -17.44 4.98 12.11
C LEU A 66 -16.50 6.11 11.68
N LEU A 67 -15.22 6.03 12.08
CA LEU A 67 -14.20 6.94 11.59
C LEU A 67 -13.85 6.65 10.14
N THR A 68 -13.81 7.70 9.32
CA THR A 68 -13.41 7.65 7.91
C THR A 68 -12.36 8.71 7.61
N SER A 69 -11.42 8.37 6.74
CA SER A 69 -10.41 9.28 6.18
C SER A 69 -10.14 8.87 4.73
N ARG A 70 -9.45 9.74 3.98
CA ARG A 70 -9.05 9.50 2.58
C ARG A 70 -7.59 9.86 2.39
N VAL A 71 -7.00 9.31 1.35
CA VAL A 71 -5.65 9.64 0.90
C VAL A 71 -5.69 10.41 -0.42
N SER A 72 -6.60 9.97 -1.29
CA SER A 72 -6.85 10.56 -2.60
C SER A 72 -7.45 11.97 -2.48
N ASP A 73 -7.11 12.83 -3.43
CA ASP A 73 -7.68 14.17 -3.50
C ASP A 73 -9.21 14.09 -3.71
N PRO A 74 -9.98 15.01 -3.11
CA PRO A 74 -11.42 15.06 -3.31
C PRO A 74 -11.73 15.24 -4.80
N ILE A 75 -12.70 14.46 -5.30
CA ILE A 75 -13.15 14.58 -6.69
C ILE A 75 -13.88 15.91 -6.83
N GLU A 76 -13.30 16.84 -7.58
CA GLU A 76 -13.97 18.09 -7.94
C GLU A 76 -15.16 17.78 -8.86
N HIS A 77 -16.35 18.20 -8.43
CA HIS A 77 -17.57 18.07 -9.23
C HIS A 77 -17.60 19.18 -10.29
N PHE A 78 -16.85 19.00 -11.37
CA PHE A 78 -16.96 19.85 -12.56
C PHE A 78 -18.28 19.56 -13.28
N GLY A 79 -19.35 20.24 -12.90
CA GLY A 79 -20.67 20.06 -13.53
C GLY A 79 -21.88 20.46 -12.67
N GLY A 80 -21.68 21.17 -11.56
CA GLY A 80 -22.76 21.92 -10.93
C GLY A 80 -23.31 22.98 -11.89
N ASP A 81 -24.59 23.29 -11.79
CA ASP A 81 -25.30 24.31 -12.58
C ASP A 81 -24.66 25.70 -12.41
N GLU A 82 -23.61 25.97 -13.19
CA GLU A 82 -22.92 27.25 -13.19
C GLU A 82 -23.69 28.25 -14.04
N VAL A 83 -24.67 28.90 -13.40
CA VAL A 83 -25.24 30.15 -13.87
C VAL A 83 -24.13 31.21 -13.91
N ILE A 84 -23.72 31.55 -15.13
CA ILE A 84 -22.83 32.66 -15.41
C ILE A 84 -23.43 33.94 -14.82
N GLY A 85 -22.78 34.46 -13.78
CA GLY A 85 -22.86 35.85 -13.38
C GLY A 85 -23.63 36.13 -12.10
N VAL A 86 -22.97 35.97 -10.95
CA VAL A 86 -22.93 37.00 -9.90
C VAL A 86 -21.90 36.61 -8.84
N SER A 87 -20.77 37.31 -8.78
CA SER A 87 -20.30 38.02 -7.58
C SER A 87 -19.00 38.75 -7.90
N GLU A 88 -19.12 40.06 -8.09
CA GLU A 88 -18.01 41.00 -8.15
C GLU A 88 -17.39 41.11 -6.74
N THR A 89 -16.41 40.26 -6.45
CA THR A 89 -15.44 40.51 -5.37
C THR A 89 -14.11 39.87 -5.76
N ASP A 90 -13.12 40.70 -6.11
CA ASP A 90 -11.69 40.35 -6.25
C ASP A 90 -11.09 39.96 -4.88
N VAL A 91 -11.68 38.97 -4.22
CA VAL A 91 -11.16 38.38 -2.99
C VAL A 91 -10.82 36.94 -3.31
N ASP A 92 -9.54 36.71 -3.56
CA ASP A 92 -8.94 35.38 -3.71
C ASP A 92 -8.92 34.73 -2.32
N CYS A 93 -10.07 34.21 -1.90
CA CYS A 93 -10.18 33.44 -0.66
C CYS A 93 -9.38 32.14 -0.87
N PRO A 94 -8.37 31.85 -0.03
CA PRO A 94 -7.64 30.59 -0.17
C PRO A 94 -8.62 29.44 -0.02
N GLU A 95 -8.60 28.53 -0.99
CA GLU A 95 -9.40 27.33 -0.97
C GLU A 95 -8.96 26.49 0.22
N ILE A 96 -9.87 26.26 1.17
CA ILE A 96 -9.59 25.45 2.35
C ILE A 96 -9.63 24.00 1.87
N ASP A 97 -8.44 23.39 1.74
CA ASP A 97 -8.30 21.97 1.45
C ASP A 97 -9.16 21.14 2.40
N ASP A 98 -9.83 20.12 1.86
CA ASP A 98 -10.69 19.23 2.63
C ASP A 98 -9.88 18.63 3.79
N PRO A 99 -10.26 18.91 5.05
CA PRO A 99 -9.47 18.49 6.19
C PRO A 99 -9.47 16.98 6.38
N MET A 100 -10.26 16.19 5.62
CA MET A 100 -10.39 14.74 5.77
C MET A 100 -9.34 13.94 5.01
N ARG A 101 -8.06 14.32 5.17
CA ARG A 101 -6.95 13.69 4.46
C ARG A 101 -5.88 13.14 5.39
N THR A 102 -5.36 11.97 5.03
CA THR A 102 -4.16 11.40 5.62
C THR A 102 -2.94 11.80 4.81
N LEU A 103 -1.92 12.29 5.50
CA LEU A 103 -0.68 12.81 4.95
C LEU A 103 0.52 12.11 5.59
N HIS A 104 1.68 12.22 4.98
CA HIS A 104 2.93 11.94 5.69
C HIS A 104 3.12 12.93 6.84
N VAL A 105 3.96 12.56 7.82
CA VAL A 105 4.20 13.39 9.02
C VAL A 105 4.85 14.74 8.69
N ASP A 106 5.55 14.82 7.56
CA ASP A 106 6.13 16.06 7.01
C ASP A 106 5.11 16.94 6.27
N GLY A 107 3.86 16.50 6.16
CA GLY A 107 2.77 17.20 5.47
C GLY A 107 2.70 16.94 3.98
N THR A 108 3.57 16.08 3.42
CA THR A 108 3.47 15.69 2.02
C THR A 108 2.30 14.73 1.79
N SER A 109 1.71 14.79 0.59
CA SER A 109 0.65 13.88 0.19
C SER A 109 1.18 12.46 0.01
N VAL A 110 0.42 11.46 0.46
CA VAL A 110 0.73 10.06 0.17
C VAL A 110 0.45 9.80 -1.32
N GLU A 111 1.41 9.17 -1.98
CA GLU A 111 1.38 8.94 -3.42
C GLU A 111 0.34 7.87 -3.79
N THR A 112 -0.67 8.23 -4.59
CA THR A 112 -1.76 7.32 -5.00
C THR A 112 -1.53 6.70 -6.38
N SER A 113 -0.29 6.64 -6.85
CA SER A 113 0.03 6.23 -8.22
C SER A 113 -0.36 4.77 -8.48
N LEU A 114 -1.14 4.55 -9.54
CA LEU A 114 -1.68 3.22 -9.92
C LEU A 114 -0.59 2.18 -10.25
N LEU A 115 0.62 2.60 -10.60
CA LEU A 115 1.71 1.73 -11.04
C LEU A 115 2.77 1.48 -9.96
N GLN A 116 2.77 2.23 -8.87
CA GLN A 116 3.78 2.12 -7.81
C GLN A 116 3.86 0.72 -7.20
N PRO A 117 2.74 0.04 -6.89
CA PRO A 117 2.77 -1.33 -6.36
C PRO A 117 3.46 -2.34 -7.30
N PHE A 118 3.39 -2.12 -8.62
CA PHE A 118 4.06 -2.97 -9.61
C PHE A 118 5.58 -2.79 -9.56
N PHE A 119 6.07 -1.56 -9.34
CA PHE A 119 7.50 -1.25 -9.28
C PHE A 119 8.16 -1.65 -7.96
N ASP A 120 7.45 -1.55 -6.85
CA ASP A 120 7.94 -2.02 -5.55
C ASP A 120 8.03 -3.55 -5.48
N ALA A 121 7.08 -4.24 -6.13
CA ALA A 121 7.12 -5.69 -6.23
C ALA A 121 8.17 -6.22 -7.22
N ARG A 122 9.03 -5.39 -7.84
CA ARG A 122 9.98 -5.80 -8.90
C ARG A 122 10.81 -7.04 -8.58
N VAL A 123 11.32 -7.15 -7.35
CA VAL A 123 12.15 -8.28 -6.93
C VAL A 123 11.31 -9.56 -6.81
N ARG A 124 10.07 -9.43 -6.32
CA ARG A 124 9.14 -10.54 -6.13
C ARG A 124 8.61 -11.03 -7.48
N ILE A 125 8.31 -10.13 -8.42
CA ILE A 125 7.92 -10.45 -9.79
C ILE A 125 9.07 -11.16 -10.52
N LEU A 126 10.28 -10.60 -10.45
CA LEU A 126 11.44 -11.16 -11.12
C LEU A 126 11.84 -12.51 -10.51
N GLY A 127 11.71 -12.66 -9.19
CA GLY A 127 11.86 -13.92 -8.47
C GLY A 127 10.83 -14.97 -8.88
N ALA A 128 9.55 -14.60 -9.08
CA ALA A 128 8.50 -15.53 -9.50
C ALA A 128 8.75 -16.14 -10.88
N VAL A 129 9.48 -15.45 -11.76
CA VAL A 129 9.86 -15.96 -13.10
C VAL A 129 11.21 -16.69 -13.05
N LEU A 130 12.22 -16.10 -12.41
CA LEU A 130 13.56 -16.68 -12.40
C LEU A 130 13.67 -17.94 -11.54
N LEU A 131 12.94 -18.02 -10.43
CA LEU A 131 12.99 -19.19 -9.53
C LEU A 131 12.56 -20.49 -10.23
N PRO A 132 11.36 -20.60 -10.86
CA PRO A 132 10.99 -21.82 -11.57
C PRO A 132 11.91 -22.11 -12.76
N MET A 133 12.40 -21.07 -13.44
CA MET A 133 13.33 -21.22 -14.56
C MET A 133 14.67 -21.81 -14.11
N ALA A 134 15.22 -21.31 -12.99
CA ALA A 134 16.45 -21.82 -12.39
C ALA A 134 16.29 -23.27 -11.91
N ILE A 135 15.13 -23.62 -11.32
CA ILE A 135 14.83 -25.00 -10.92
C ILE A 135 14.80 -25.92 -12.14
N ALA A 136 14.11 -25.53 -13.22
CA ALA A 136 14.02 -26.32 -14.44
C ALA A 136 15.40 -26.55 -15.08
N PHE A 137 16.17 -25.48 -15.29
CA PHE A 137 17.52 -25.59 -15.84
C PHE A 137 18.47 -26.36 -14.92
N GLY A 138 18.38 -26.13 -13.60
CA GLY A 138 19.17 -26.83 -12.60
C GLY A 138 18.89 -28.33 -12.59
N ALA A 139 17.62 -28.73 -12.65
CA ALA A 139 17.23 -30.14 -12.72
C ALA A 139 17.73 -30.81 -14.01
N ILE A 140 17.55 -30.16 -15.17
CA ILE A 140 18.05 -30.68 -16.46
C ILE A 140 19.57 -30.81 -16.44
N PHE A 141 20.28 -29.80 -15.94
CA PHE A 141 21.74 -29.80 -15.84
C PHE A 141 22.25 -30.92 -14.91
N ALA A 142 21.63 -31.08 -13.74
CA ALA A 142 21.96 -32.15 -12.80
C ALA A 142 21.72 -33.54 -13.42
N LEU A 143 20.60 -33.72 -14.11
CA LEU A 143 20.28 -35.00 -14.76
C LEU A 143 21.23 -35.31 -15.92
N ALA A 144 21.58 -34.30 -16.72
CA ALA A 144 22.50 -34.44 -17.84
C ALA A 144 23.91 -34.79 -17.37
N THR A 145 24.44 -34.06 -16.38
CA THR A 145 25.77 -34.34 -15.79
C THR A 145 25.84 -35.71 -15.14
N PHE A 146 24.79 -36.11 -14.41
CA PHE A 146 24.70 -37.45 -13.83
C PHE A 146 24.71 -38.55 -14.91
N ARG A 147 23.90 -38.39 -15.97
CA ARG A 147 23.84 -39.35 -17.09
C ARG A 147 25.17 -39.45 -17.84
N LEU A 148 25.85 -38.33 -18.06
CA LEU A 148 27.14 -38.29 -18.74
C LEU A 148 28.22 -38.97 -17.90
N SER A 149 28.23 -38.72 -16.59
CA SER A 149 29.13 -39.37 -15.64
C SER A 149 28.95 -40.89 -15.61
N LEU A 150 27.70 -41.38 -15.52
CA LEU A 150 27.41 -42.82 -15.60
C LEU A 150 27.88 -43.43 -16.92
N SER A 151 27.63 -42.75 -18.04
CA SER A 151 28.00 -43.23 -19.38
C SER A 151 29.52 -43.27 -19.56
N GLY A 152 30.24 -42.29 -19.01
CA GLY A 152 31.71 -42.29 -18.94
C GLY A 152 32.25 -43.47 -18.13
N LEU A 153 31.66 -43.74 -16.96
CA LEU A 153 32.03 -44.87 -16.10
C LEU A 153 31.80 -46.23 -16.80
N PHE A 154 30.64 -46.40 -17.46
CA PHE A 154 30.31 -47.63 -18.18
C PHE A 154 31.25 -47.91 -19.35
N ASN A 155 31.66 -46.87 -20.09
CA ASN A 155 32.61 -47.03 -21.19
C ASN A 155 34.05 -47.31 -20.70
N ALA A 156 34.43 -46.83 -19.52
CA ALA A 156 35.73 -47.14 -18.91
C ALA A 156 35.83 -48.59 -18.38
N VAL A 157 34.71 -49.19 -17.98
CA VAL A 157 34.66 -50.56 -17.44
C VAL A 157 34.54 -51.63 -18.55
N ARG A 158 34.34 -51.25 -19.82
CA ARG A 158 34.30 -52.20 -20.93
C ARG A 158 35.70 -52.81 -21.14
N PRO A 159 35.91 -54.10 -20.87
CA PRO A 159 37.21 -54.72 -21.15
C PRO A 159 37.43 -54.71 -22.65
N SER A 160 38.57 -54.17 -23.06
CA SER A 160 39.12 -54.34 -24.41
C SER A 160 39.32 -55.84 -24.63
N ARG A 161 38.33 -56.51 -25.25
CA ARG A 161 38.53 -57.81 -25.87
C ARG A 161 39.35 -57.59 -27.13
N ARG A 162 40.67 -57.70 -27.00
CA ARG A 162 41.57 -58.11 -28.07
C ARG A 162 41.59 -59.62 -28.16
#